data_AF-A0A7Y5GNL8-F1
#
_entry.id   AF-A0A7Y5GNL8-F1
#
_cell.length_a   1.000
_cell.length_b   1.000
_cell.length_c   1.000
_cell.angle_alpha   90.00
_cell.angle_beta   90.00
_cell.angle_gamma   90.00
#
_symmetry.space_group_name_H-M   'P 1'
#
loop_
_entity.id
_entity.type
_entity.pdbx_description
1 polymer ?
#
loop_
_entity_poly.entity_id
_entity_poly.type
_entity_poly.pdbx_seq_one_letter_code
_entity_poly.pdbx_strand_id
1 'polypeptide(L)'
;MSYKYLLLLVFMLLPFAGCENNLEEAEFPFEFKLVIRGILEEGQPIKNIYIGRTMPIQDSIAPVFSRLTDATVGVMVDDQFLRLNHTTNGLYENLSIIVQRNKTYTLIASWEDKTATAVTYIPLPGTIGSPEVKPVLRDNTTYYKIETSITPMGDEAYAAVWQLLNATGQNVIGEGKSSGPVIKRRSTAELSFRVATDEFSGYSSNTRIGVRLYVYDGAFYDYYMTQNPNQVTDLTFGQPQAGVKWNVSGDGIGMFIGRTVLEIR
;
A
#
# COMPACT_ATOMS: atom_id res chain seq x y z
N MET A 1 -79.41 -21.46 14.42
CA MET A 1 -78.48 -20.31 14.42
C MET A 1 -78.38 -19.78 12.99
N SER A 2 -78.73 -18.51 12.79
CA SER A 2 -78.94 -17.92 11.47
C SER A 2 -77.66 -17.90 10.63
N TYR A 3 -77.75 -18.30 9.36
CA TYR A 3 -76.73 -18.18 8.30
C TYR A 3 -76.06 -16.79 8.24
N LYS A 4 -76.72 -15.76 8.76
CA LYS A 4 -76.19 -14.40 8.91
C LYS A 4 -74.92 -14.31 9.76
N TYR A 5 -74.73 -15.20 10.74
CA TYR A 5 -73.53 -15.22 11.59
C TYR A 5 -72.40 -16.09 11.02
N LEU A 6 -72.72 -17.07 10.16
CA LEU A 6 -71.74 -17.91 9.49
C LEU A 6 -70.95 -17.10 8.44
N LEU A 7 -71.63 -16.23 7.71
CA LEU A 7 -71.01 -15.38 6.69
C LEU A 7 -70.10 -14.30 7.30
N LEU A 8 -70.40 -13.85 8.52
CA LEU A 8 -69.60 -12.89 9.26
C LEU A 8 -68.32 -13.54 9.84
N LEU A 9 -68.38 -14.82 10.20
CA LEU A 9 -67.24 -15.58 10.72
C LEU A 9 -66.23 -15.95 9.61
N VAL A 10 -66.70 -16.17 8.38
CA VAL A 10 -65.83 -16.40 7.20
C VAL A 10 -65.09 -15.12 6.79
N PHE A 11 -65.70 -13.95 6.94
CA PHE A 11 -65.07 -12.67 6.61
C PHE A 11 -64.03 -12.22 7.65
N MET A 12 -64.14 -12.69 8.89
CA MET A 12 -63.24 -12.34 10.00
C MET A 12 -61.93 -13.15 10.01
N LEU A 13 -61.85 -14.25 9.25
CA LEU A 13 -60.67 -15.12 9.15
C LEU A 13 -59.74 -14.78 7.96
N LEU A 14 -60.13 -13.84 7.10
CA LEU A 14 -59.37 -13.49 5.89
C LEU A 14 -58.16 -12.55 6.04
N PRO A 15 -57.87 -11.84 7.15
CA PRO A 15 -56.69 -10.98 7.21
C PRO A 15 -55.39 -11.70 7.63
N PHE A 16 -55.38 -13.02 7.87
CA PHE A 16 -54.17 -13.77 8.23
C PHE A 16 -53.48 -14.47 7.04
N ALA A 17 -53.91 -14.20 5.80
CA ALA A 17 -53.06 -14.47 4.64
C ALA A 17 -51.91 -13.46 4.65
N GLY A 18 -50.89 -13.74 5.46
CA GLY A 18 -49.67 -12.96 5.50
C GLY A 18 -49.09 -12.85 4.09
N CYS A 19 -48.90 -11.62 3.62
CA CYS A 19 -47.84 -11.38 2.66
C CYS A 19 -46.55 -11.86 3.30
N GLU A 20 -46.09 -13.06 2.96
CA GLU A 20 -44.66 -13.28 2.84
C GLU A 20 -44.18 -12.25 1.82
N ASN A 21 -43.82 -11.07 2.32
CA ASN A 21 -42.86 -10.25 1.62
C ASN A 21 -41.58 -11.08 1.67
N ASN A 22 -41.40 -11.92 0.66
CA ASN A 22 -40.08 -12.36 0.27
C ASN A 22 -39.31 -11.05 0.09
N LEU A 23 -38.54 -10.70 1.12
CA LEU A 23 -37.46 -9.74 0.99
C LEU A 23 -36.57 -10.39 -0.06
N GLU A 24 -36.80 -10.05 -1.33
CA GLU A 24 -35.82 -10.29 -2.37
C GLU A 24 -34.54 -9.69 -1.81
N GLU A 25 -33.62 -10.57 -1.44
CA GLU A 25 -32.30 -10.22 -0.99
C GLU A 25 -31.73 -9.36 -2.12
N ALA A 26 -31.62 -8.05 -1.88
CA ALA A 26 -31.21 -7.13 -2.93
C ALA A 26 -29.84 -7.61 -3.43
N GLU A 27 -29.81 -8.16 -4.65
CA GLU A 27 -28.55 -8.47 -5.32
C GLU A 27 -27.83 -7.14 -5.51
N PHE A 28 -26.90 -6.84 -4.60
CA PHE A 28 -26.02 -5.71 -4.77
C PHE A 28 -25.18 -5.98 -6.02
N PRO A 29 -25.32 -5.19 -7.10
CA PRO A 29 -24.64 -5.47 -8.34
C PRO A 29 -23.14 -5.41 -8.10
N PHE A 30 -22.47 -6.54 -8.29
CA PHE A 30 -21.01 -6.59 -8.19
C PHE A 30 -20.40 -5.86 -9.39
N GLU A 31 -19.57 -4.86 -9.11
CA GLU A 31 -18.80 -4.16 -10.13
C GLU A 31 -17.35 -4.68 -10.15
N PHE A 32 -16.93 -5.20 -11.30
CA PHE A 32 -15.52 -5.52 -11.52
C PHE A 32 -14.67 -4.25 -11.53
N LYS A 33 -13.59 -4.27 -10.75
CA LYS A 33 -12.54 -3.24 -10.74
C LYS A 33 -11.20 -3.87 -11.07
N LEU A 34 -10.36 -3.14 -11.81
CA LEU A 34 -8.94 -3.49 -11.95
C LEU A 34 -8.25 -3.35 -10.60
N VAL A 35 -7.38 -4.29 -10.25
CA VAL A 35 -6.57 -4.24 -9.02
C VAL A 35 -5.14 -4.04 -9.42
N ILE A 36 -4.55 -2.92 -8.99
CA ILE A 36 -3.19 -2.53 -9.37
C ILE A 36 -2.33 -2.42 -8.11
N ARG A 37 -1.15 -3.05 -8.13
CA ARG A 37 -0.16 -2.91 -7.06
C ARG A 37 1.23 -2.81 -7.66
N GLY A 38 1.96 -1.76 -7.34
CA GLY A 38 3.33 -1.61 -7.83
C GLY A 38 4.14 -0.65 -6.98
N ILE A 39 5.44 -0.94 -6.89
CA ILE A 39 6.43 -0.03 -6.30
C ILE A 39 7.55 0.16 -7.32
N LEU A 40 7.77 1.40 -7.73
CA LEU A 40 8.95 1.83 -8.46
C LEU A 40 10.03 2.24 -7.47
N GLU A 41 11.21 1.65 -7.58
CA GLU A 41 12.35 1.97 -6.73
C GLU A 41 13.47 2.55 -7.57
N GLU A 42 14.00 3.69 -7.16
CA GLU A 42 15.15 4.31 -7.81
C GLU A 42 16.31 3.33 -8.04
N GLY A 43 16.87 3.36 -9.24
CA GLY A 43 18.01 2.53 -9.61
C GLY A 43 17.66 1.07 -9.89
N GLN A 44 16.41 0.67 -9.66
CA GLN A 44 15.90 -0.65 -10.03
C GLN A 44 15.17 -0.61 -11.38
N PRO A 45 15.13 -1.73 -12.11
CA PRO A 45 14.24 -1.86 -13.24
C PRO A 45 12.77 -1.80 -12.82
N ILE A 46 11.89 -1.38 -13.73
CA ILE A 46 10.43 -1.50 -13.53
C ILE A 46 10.06 -2.98 -13.52
N LYS A 47 9.69 -3.52 -12.36
CA LYS A 47 9.34 -4.94 -12.19
C LYS A 47 8.24 -5.13 -11.16
N ASN A 48 7.64 -6.33 -11.16
CA ASN A 48 6.64 -6.77 -10.18
C ASN A 48 5.40 -5.85 -10.08
N ILE A 49 4.97 -5.26 -11.20
CA ILE A 49 3.71 -4.51 -11.25
C ILE A 49 2.57 -5.52 -11.39
N TYR A 50 1.80 -5.70 -10.32
CA TYR A 50 0.66 -6.61 -10.30
C TYR A 50 -0.58 -5.95 -10.90
N ILE A 51 -1.20 -6.66 -11.84
CA ILE A 51 -2.49 -6.32 -12.45
C ILE A 51 -3.45 -7.50 -12.27
N GLY A 52 -4.60 -7.20 -11.71
CA GLY A 52 -5.65 -8.16 -11.42
C GLY A 52 -7.04 -7.56 -11.52
N ARG A 53 -8.03 -8.28 -10.99
CA ARG A 53 -9.42 -7.83 -10.88
C ARG A 53 -10.04 -8.24 -9.54
N THR A 54 -11.05 -7.49 -9.11
CA THR A 54 -11.92 -7.92 -8.01
C THR A 54 -12.68 -9.19 -8.41
N MET A 55 -13.09 -9.99 -7.42
CA MET A 55 -13.92 -11.18 -7.61
C MET A 55 -15.20 -11.03 -6.80
N PRO A 56 -16.34 -11.56 -7.28
CA PRO A 56 -17.55 -11.68 -6.47
C PRO A 56 -17.26 -12.43 -5.17
N ILE A 57 -17.93 -12.04 -4.09
CA ILE A 57 -17.75 -12.64 -2.75
C ILE A 57 -18.03 -14.15 -2.77
N GLN A 58 -18.97 -14.57 -3.62
CA GLN A 58 -19.43 -15.95 -3.76
C GLN A 58 -18.41 -16.85 -4.46
N ASP A 59 -17.48 -16.27 -5.24
CA ASP A 59 -16.49 -16.99 -6.07
C ASP A 59 -15.11 -17.10 -5.39
N SER A 60 -15.04 -17.08 -4.05
CA SER A 60 -13.76 -17.04 -3.29
C SER A 60 -12.82 -18.26 -3.49
N ILE A 61 -13.16 -19.18 -4.39
CA ILE A 61 -12.39 -20.37 -4.71
C ILE A 61 -11.29 -20.01 -5.73
N ALA A 62 -10.17 -19.52 -5.20
CA ALA A 62 -8.81 -19.41 -5.77
C ALA A 62 -8.32 -18.00 -6.22
N PRO A 63 -7.21 -17.48 -5.64
CA PRO A 63 -6.52 -16.24 -6.04
C PRO A 63 -5.97 -16.20 -7.48
N VAL A 64 -6.17 -17.25 -8.28
CA VAL A 64 -5.65 -17.35 -9.65
C VAL A 64 -6.55 -16.60 -10.62
N PHE A 65 -7.87 -16.62 -10.42
CA PHE A 65 -8.86 -15.99 -11.31
C PHE A 65 -8.93 -14.45 -11.21
N SER A 66 -8.28 -13.89 -10.19
CA SER A 66 -8.11 -12.44 -10.04
C SER A 66 -6.87 -11.91 -10.76
N ARG A 67 -6.04 -12.73 -11.40
CA ARG A 67 -4.78 -12.33 -12.03
C ARG A 67 -4.99 -12.16 -13.52
N LEU A 68 -4.65 -10.99 -14.07
CA LEU A 68 -4.82 -10.72 -15.49
C LEU A 68 -3.50 -10.96 -16.21
N THR A 69 -3.51 -11.79 -17.26
CA THR A 69 -2.29 -12.17 -18.01
C THR A 69 -2.21 -11.53 -19.39
N ASP A 70 -3.31 -10.93 -19.84
CA ASP A 70 -3.52 -10.36 -21.17
C ASP A 70 -3.91 -8.88 -21.14
N ALA A 71 -3.82 -8.23 -19.97
CA ALA A 71 -3.96 -6.77 -19.87
C ALA A 71 -2.85 -6.06 -20.66
N THR A 72 -3.20 -4.92 -21.25
CA THR A 72 -2.22 -3.98 -21.83
C THR A 72 -1.78 -3.03 -20.74
N VAL A 73 -0.47 -3.04 -20.44
CA VAL A 73 0.11 -2.30 -19.32
C VAL A 73 1.32 -1.53 -19.81
N GLY A 74 1.43 -0.27 -19.41
CA GLY A 74 2.60 0.54 -19.69
C GLY A 74 2.78 1.66 -18.69
N VAL A 75 3.96 2.25 -18.72
CA VAL A 75 4.29 3.43 -17.93
C VAL A 75 4.73 4.53 -18.86
N MET A 76 4.19 5.72 -18.67
CA MET A 76 4.61 6.93 -19.35
C MET A 76 5.59 7.71 -18.47
N VAL A 77 6.74 8.07 -19.03
CA VAL A 77 7.77 8.93 -18.42
C VAL A 77 8.37 9.80 -19.51
N ASP A 78 8.52 11.10 -19.25
CA ASP A 78 9.02 12.07 -20.25
C ASP A 78 8.30 11.97 -21.62
N ASP A 79 6.96 11.86 -21.60
CA ASP A 79 6.10 11.70 -22.78
C ASP A 79 6.37 10.43 -23.63
N GLN A 80 7.17 9.49 -23.13
CA GLN A 80 7.40 8.20 -23.77
C GLN A 80 6.58 7.10 -23.11
N PHE A 81 5.79 6.40 -23.92
CA PHE A 81 5.05 5.21 -23.47
C PHE A 81 5.95 3.99 -23.52
N LEU A 82 6.14 3.37 -22.36
CA LEU A 82 6.99 2.21 -22.18
C LEU A 82 6.13 1.01 -21.80
N ARG A 83 6.00 0.05 -22.72
CA ARG A 83 5.20 -1.16 -22.50
C ARG A 83 5.83 -2.04 -21.42
N LEU A 84 4.99 -2.60 -20.55
CA LEU A 84 5.36 -3.67 -19.63
C LEU A 84 4.88 -5.01 -20.20
N ASN A 85 5.71 -6.04 -20.05
CA ASN A 85 5.42 -7.39 -20.49
C ASN A 85 4.93 -8.23 -19.31
N HIS A 86 3.88 -9.02 -19.53
CA HIS A 86 3.45 -10.02 -18.56
C HIS A 86 4.54 -11.07 -18.36
N THR A 87 4.74 -11.48 -17.12
CA THR A 87 5.64 -12.58 -16.75
C THR A 87 4.84 -13.75 -16.20
N THR A 88 4.47 -13.69 -14.93
CA THR A 88 3.74 -14.74 -14.23
C THR A 88 2.78 -14.12 -13.23
N ASN A 89 1.68 -14.81 -12.95
CA ASN A 89 0.77 -14.48 -11.84
C ASN A 89 0.25 -13.02 -11.87
N GLY A 90 0.01 -12.46 -13.05
CA GLY A 90 -0.46 -11.08 -13.21
C GLY A 90 0.62 -10.02 -12.95
N LEU A 91 1.90 -10.41 -12.91
CA LEU A 91 3.02 -9.49 -12.79
C LEU A 91 3.48 -9.03 -14.17
N TYR A 92 3.72 -7.73 -14.27
CA TYR A 92 4.19 -7.04 -15.45
C TYR A 92 5.51 -6.33 -15.15
N GLU A 93 6.41 -6.34 -16.13
CA GLU A 93 7.73 -5.73 -15.98
C GLU A 93 8.32 -5.22 -17.30
N ASN A 94 9.30 -4.34 -17.18
CA ASN A 94 10.22 -4.00 -18.25
C ASN A 94 11.62 -3.78 -17.65
N LEU A 95 12.46 -4.80 -17.79
CA LEU A 95 13.79 -4.84 -17.16
C LEU A 95 14.83 -3.94 -17.84
N SER A 96 14.51 -3.37 -19.01
CA SER A 96 15.40 -2.48 -19.75
C SER A 96 15.31 -1.03 -19.28
N ILE A 97 14.32 -0.68 -18.47
CA ILE A 97 14.08 0.69 -18.01
C ILE A 97 14.43 0.78 -16.54
N ILE A 98 15.46 1.57 -16.24
CA ILE A 98 15.86 1.87 -14.87
C ILE A 98 15.07 3.08 -14.38
N VAL A 99 14.44 2.92 -13.22
CA VAL A 99 13.70 3.98 -12.54
C VAL A 99 14.68 5.07 -12.08
N GLN A 100 14.38 6.32 -12.41
CA GLN A 100 15.23 7.46 -12.14
C GLN A 100 14.61 8.36 -11.07
N ARG A 101 15.45 8.91 -10.21
CA ARG A 101 15.05 9.91 -9.22
C ARG A 101 14.53 11.19 -9.90
N ASN A 102 13.64 11.91 -9.22
CA ASN A 102 13.10 13.19 -9.67
C ASN A 102 12.36 13.08 -11.02
N LYS A 103 11.68 11.94 -11.24
CA LYS A 103 10.87 11.67 -12.41
C LYS A 103 9.47 11.26 -11.99
N THR A 104 8.50 11.66 -12.80
CA THR A 104 7.10 11.28 -12.65
C THR A 104 6.79 10.15 -13.62
N TYR A 105 6.14 9.11 -13.11
CA TYR A 105 5.74 7.94 -13.86
C TYR A 105 4.22 7.82 -13.81
N THR A 106 3.60 7.68 -14.98
CA THR A 106 2.16 7.44 -15.10
C THR A 106 1.92 6.03 -15.58
N LEU A 107 1.38 5.16 -14.71
CA LEU A 107 0.92 3.83 -15.09
C LEU A 107 -0.40 3.95 -15.85
N ILE A 108 -0.53 3.18 -16.93
CA ILE A 108 -1.75 2.99 -17.68
C ILE A 108 -1.97 1.47 -17.81
N ALA A 109 -3.12 0.99 -17.38
CA ALA A 109 -3.53 -0.39 -17.53
C ALA A 109 -4.93 -0.46 -18.13
N SER A 110 -5.09 -1.30 -19.15
CA SER A 110 -6.38 -1.55 -19.79
C SER A 110 -6.61 -3.04 -19.99
N TRP A 111 -7.83 -3.49 -19.72
CA TRP A 111 -8.27 -4.86 -19.93
C TRP A 111 -9.77 -4.85 -20.23
N GLU A 112 -10.17 -5.50 -21.32
CA GLU A 112 -11.53 -5.39 -21.88
C GLU A 112 -11.94 -3.91 -22.08
N ASP A 113 -13.08 -3.49 -21.52
CA ASP A 113 -13.60 -2.12 -21.57
C ASP A 113 -13.12 -1.26 -20.38
N LYS A 114 -12.31 -1.82 -19.47
CA LYS A 114 -11.85 -1.15 -18.25
C LYS A 114 -10.49 -0.50 -18.44
N THR A 115 -10.35 0.73 -17.94
CA THR A 115 -9.08 1.46 -17.93
C THR A 115 -8.81 2.07 -16.57
N ALA A 116 -7.58 1.88 -16.10
CA ALA A 116 -7.10 2.45 -14.85
C ALA A 116 -5.76 3.16 -15.06
N THR A 117 -5.56 4.26 -14.32
CA THR A 117 -4.32 5.03 -14.35
C THR A 117 -3.85 5.36 -12.94
N ALA A 118 -2.54 5.52 -12.77
CA ALA A 118 -1.96 5.99 -11.52
C ALA A 118 -0.73 6.82 -11.80
N VAL A 119 -0.50 7.85 -10.97
CA VAL A 119 0.67 8.73 -11.08
C VAL A 119 1.50 8.59 -9.82
N THR A 120 2.81 8.47 -10.00
CA THR A 120 3.76 8.51 -8.90
C THR A 120 5.02 9.28 -9.27
N TYR A 121 5.73 9.73 -8.25
CA TYR A 121 6.97 10.49 -8.39
C TYR A 121 8.08 9.78 -7.61
N ILE A 122 9.28 9.70 -8.18
CA ILE A 122 10.45 9.13 -7.48
C ILE A 122 11.11 10.22 -6.63
N PRO A 123 11.00 10.15 -5.29
CA PRO A 123 11.32 11.27 -4.42
C PRO A 123 12.78 11.71 -4.40
N LEU A 124 13.02 12.99 -4.10
CA LEU A 124 14.34 13.45 -3.69
C LEU A 124 14.42 13.37 -2.15
N PRO A 125 15.42 12.68 -1.58
CA PRO A 125 15.45 12.39 -0.15
C PRO A 125 15.69 13.62 0.74
N GLY A 126 16.18 14.73 0.17
CA GLY A 126 16.61 15.89 0.92
C GLY A 126 17.90 15.68 1.71
N THR A 127 18.10 16.50 2.73
CA THR A 127 19.31 16.45 3.56
C THR A 127 19.04 15.61 4.79
N ILE A 128 19.93 14.66 5.06
CA ILE A 128 19.81 13.72 6.18
C ILE A 128 20.94 13.96 7.16
N GLY A 129 20.57 14.18 8.42
CA GLY A 129 21.51 14.34 9.52
C GLY A 129 22.14 13.00 9.94
N SER A 130 23.18 13.09 10.75
CA SER A 130 23.81 11.90 11.33
C SER A 130 22.80 11.13 12.20
N PRO A 131 22.67 9.80 12.02
CA PRO A 131 21.83 8.98 12.88
C PRO A 131 22.33 8.97 14.33
N GLU A 132 21.40 9.01 15.27
CA GLU A 132 21.66 8.95 16.71
C GLU A 132 20.95 7.75 17.32
N VAL A 133 21.69 6.93 18.07
CA VAL A 133 21.11 5.82 18.82
C VAL A 133 20.54 6.35 20.14
N LYS A 134 19.26 6.07 20.41
CA LYS A 134 18.57 6.47 21.64
C LYS A 134 18.15 5.24 22.44
N PRO A 135 18.55 5.14 23.72
CA PRO A 135 18.02 4.09 24.59
C PRO A 135 16.56 4.36 24.95
N VAL A 136 15.76 3.32 25.04
CA VAL A 136 14.36 3.34 25.48
C VAL A 136 14.20 2.30 26.59
N LEU A 137 13.81 2.74 27.79
CA LEU A 137 13.60 1.85 28.92
C LEU A 137 12.14 1.36 28.93
N ARG A 138 11.95 0.04 28.91
CA ARG A 138 10.65 -0.63 29.05
C ARG A 138 10.81 -1.82 29.98
N ASP A 139 10.02 -1.87 31.06
CA ASP A 139 9.98 -3.02 31.97
C ASP A 139 11.38 -3.49 32.44
N ASN A 140 12.23 -2.56 32.87
CA ASN A 140 13.64 -2.78 33.26
C ASN A 140 14.55 -3.36 32.16
N THR A 141 14.10 -3.37 30.90
CA THR A 141 14.89 -3.75 29.73
C THR A 141 15.21 -2.52 28.90
N THR A 142 16.47 -2.40 28.47
CA THR A 142 16.91 -1.34 27.56
C THR A 142 16.74 -1.80 26.11
N TYR A 143 15.84 -1.14 25.41
CA TYR A 143 15.71 -1.17 23.95
C TYR A 143 16.45 0.01 23.34
N TYR A 144 16.62 -0.02 22.03
CA TYR A 144 17.22 1.07 21.27
C TYR A 144 16.33 1.43 20.09
N LYS A 145 16.34 2.69 19.72
CA LYS A 145 15.86 3.16 18.42
C LYS A 145 16.91 4.08 17.80
N ILE A 146 16.87 4.26 16.49
CA ILE A 146 17.76 5.18 15.80
C ILE A 146 16.93 6.34 15.29
N GLU A 147 17.37 7.56 15.56
CA GLU A 147 16.72 8.77 15.09
C GLU A 147 17.64 9.55 14.15
N THR A 148 17.10 10.07 13.06
CA THR A 148 17.82 11.01 12.18
C THR A 148 16.97 12.24 11.91
N SER A 149 17.64 13.39 11.72
CA SER A 149 17.00 14.64 11.31
C SER A 149 16.89 14.67 9.79
N ILE A 150 15.73 15.07 9.28
CA ILE A 150 15.45 15.19 7.86
C ILE A 150 15.08 16.64 7.55
N THR A 151 15.73 17.21 6.55
CA THR A 151 15.28 18.44 5.87
C THR A 151 14.73 18.02 4.50
N PRO A 152 13.39 17.97 4.34
CA PRO A 152 12.76 17.46 3.12
C PRO A 152 12.92 18.44 1.95
N MET A 153 12.82 17.95 0.72
CA MET A 153 12.83 18.80 -0.48
C MET A 153 11.44 19.23 -0.94
N GLY A 154 10.43 18.43 -0.62
CA GLY A 154 9.07 18.60 -1.07
C GLY A 154 8.09 17.98 -0.08
N ASP A 155 7.22 17.15 -0.60
CA ASP A 155 6.09 16.58 0.14
C ASP A 155 6.28 15.09 0.42
N GLU A 156 7.55 14.67 0.52
CA GLU A 156 7.95 13.28 0.70
C GLU A 156 7.59 12.76 2.11
N ALA A 157 7.37 11.45 2.18
CA ALA A 157 7.19 10.73 3.43
C ALA A 157 8.36 9.78 3.67
N TYR A 158 8.72 9.62 4.93
CA TYR A 158 9.96 8.97 5.35
C TYR A 158 9.67 7.85 6.34
N ALA A 159 10.26 6.69 6.09
CA ALA A 159 10.22 5.54 6.99
C ALA A 159 11.64 5.03 7.22
N ALA A 160 11.98 4.70 8.47
CA ALA A 160 13.32 4.23 8.82
C ALA A 160 13.27 2.81 9.38
N VAL A 161 14.21 1.98 8.91
CA VAL A 161 14.44 0.61 9.40
C VAL A 161 15.87 0.54 9.94
N TRP A 162 16.03 -0.06 11.11
CA TRP A 162 17.35 -0.26 11.70
C TRP A 162 18.09 -1.39 10.97
N GLN A 163 19.41 -1.25 10.83
CA GLN A 163 20.31 -2.28 10.35
C GLN A 163 21.40 -2.54 11.38
N LEU A 164 21.65 -3.80 11.66
CA LEU A 164 22.84 -4.25 12.38
C LEU A 164 23.88 -4.65 11.35
N LEU A 165 25.03 -4.02 11.45
CA LEU A 165 26.19 -4.29 10.60
C LEU A 165 27.23 -5.07 11.41
N ASN A 166 28.03 -5.86 10.73
CA ASN A 166 29.21 -6.48 11.34
C ASN A 166 30.20 -5.42 11.87
N ALA A 167 31.22 -5.84 12.63
CA ALA A 167 32.21 -4.93 13.22
C ALA A 167 32.93 -4.02 12.20
N THR A 168 33.04 -4.45 10.93
CA THR A 168 33.65 -3.66 9.85
C THR A 168 32.68 -2.64 9.23
N GLY A 169 31.38 -2.72 9.51
CA GLY A 169 30.35 -1.85 8.93
C GLY A 169 29.99 -2.18 7.48
N GLN A 170 30.48 -3.29 6.94
CA GLN A 170 30.35 -3.61 5.52
C GLN A 170 29.12 -4.46 5.20
N ASN A 171 28.79 -5.40 6.09
CA ASN A 171 27.74 -6.40 5.85
C ASN A 171 26.59 -6.22 6.85
N VAL A 172 25.37 -6.23 6.35
CA VAL A 172 24.14 -6.32 7.16
C VAL A 172 24.02 -7.73 7.70
N ILE A 173 23.99 -7.85 9.02
CA ILE A 173 23.84 -9.11 9.78
C ILE A 173 22.48 -9.21 10.48
N GLY A 174 21.71 -8.12 10.50
CA GLY A 174 20.35 -8.06 11.00
C GLY A 174 19.66 -6.80 10.51
N GLU A 175 18.34 -6.87 10.33
CA GLU A 175 17.54 -5.75 9.86
C GLU A 175 16.14 -5.83 10.46
N GLY A 176 15.53 -4.67 10.71
CA GLY A 176 14.14 -4.59 11.15
C GLY A 176 13.18 -5.13 10.10
N LYS A 177 12.18 -5.90 10.53
CA LYS A 177 11.11 -6.41 9.65
C LYS A 177 10.00 -5.37 9.40
N SER A 178 10.02 -4.29 10.17
CA SER A 178 9.10 -3.18 10.11
C SER A 178 9.88 -1.88 10.25
N SER A 179 9.33 -0.81 9.68
CA SER A 179 9.82 0.54 9.91
C SER A 179 9.23 1.10 11.19
N GLY A 180 9.90 2.10 11.75
CA GLY A 180 9.23 3.01 12.66
C GLY A 180 8.11 3.79 11.95
N PRO A 181 7.46 4.74 12.65
CA PRO A 181 6.37 5.52 12.10
C PRO A 181 6.76 6.22 10.80
N VAL A 182 5.87 6.21 9.80
CA VAL A 182 6.07 7.00 8.59
C VAL A 182 5.77 8.45 8.90
N ILE A 183 6.77 9.32 8.70
CA ILE A 183 6.66 10.76 9.01
C ILE A 183 6.76 11.57 7.72
N LYS A 184 5.95 12.61 7.65
CA LYS A 184 5.94 13.62 6.58
C LYS A 184 5.94 15.01 7.21
N ARG A 185 6.47 15.99 6.48
CA ARG A 185 6.41 17.40 6.88
C ARG A 185 4.96 17.84 7.13
N ARG A 186 4.69 18.43 8.28
CA ARG A 186 3.31 18.84 8.68
C ARG A 186 2.92 20.21 8.17
N SER A 187 3.90 21.08 7.99
CA SER A 187 3.69 22.44 7.46
C SER A 187 4.94 22.95 6.76
N THR A 188 4.78 23.92 5.86
CA THR A 188 5.90 24.57 5.17
C THR A 188 6.86 25.33 6.11
N ALA A 189 6.43 25.66 7.32
CA ALA A 189 7.26 26.29 8.35
C ALA A 189 8.17 25.28 9.09
N GLU A 190 7.85 23.99 9.05
CA GLU A 190 8.67 22.93 9.61
C GLU A 190 9.82 22.60 8.65
N LEU A 191 10.97 23.25 8.89
CA LEU A 191 12.17 23.10 8.05
C LEU A 191 12.82 21.72 8.18
N SER A 192 12.68 21.09 9.35
CA SER A 192 13.23 19.76 9.61
C SER A 192 12.43 19.01 10.66
N PHE A 193 12.43 17.68 10.58
CA PHE A 193 11.79 16.80 11.57
C PHE A 193 12.63 15.55 11.82
N ARG A 194 12.30 14.80 12.87
CA ARG A 194 12.97 13.55 13.22
C ARG A 194 12.19 12.34 12.68
N VAL A 195 12.90 11.40 12.10
CA VAL A 195 12.41 10.07 11.73
C VAL A 195 13.10 9.05 12.61
N ALA A 196 12.34 8.07 13.11
CA ALA A 196 12.84 7.04 14.01
C ALA A 196 12.60 5.65 13.42
N THR A 197 13.48 4.71 13.74
CA THR A 197 13.23 3.28 13.53
C THR A 197 12.29 2.73 14.60
N ASP A 198 11.76 1.53 14.36
CA ASP A 198 11.21 0.72 15.45
C ASP A 198 12.28 0.41 16.50
N GLU A 199 11.79 0.07 17.69
CA GLU A 199 12.61 -0.36 18.82
C GLU A 199 13.24 -1.74 18.53
N PHE A 200 14.49 -1.93 18.92
CA PHE A 200 15.20 -3.19 18.79
C PHE A 200 16.08 -3.48 20.01
N SER A 201 16.37 -4.76 20.18
CA SER A 201 17.29 -5.31 21.18
C SER A 201 18.45 -6.03 20.49
N GLY A 202 19.53 -6.32 21.22
CA GLY A 202 20.66 -7.08 20.67
C GLY A 202 21.77 -6.23 20.05
N TYR A 203 21.75 -4.91 20.27
CA TYR A 203 22.91 -4.06 20.05
C TYR A 203 24.04 -4.48 21.01
N SER A 204 25.23 -4.74 20.47
CA SER A 204 26.45 -5.04 21.24
C SER A 204 27.61 -4.19 20.76
N SER A 205 28.69 -4.10 21.55
CA SER A 205 29.90 -3.36 21.19
C SER A 205 30.58 -3.85 19.90
N ASN A 206 30.29 -5.08 19.46
CA ASN A 206 30.87 -5.68 18.25
C ASN A 206 30.01 -5.49 17.00
N THR A 207 28.88 -4.81 17.11
CA THR A 207 27.98 -4.50 16.00
C THR A 207 27.98 -3.00 15.73
N ARG A 208 28.03 -2.63 14.45
CA ARG A 208 27.76 -1.25 14.03
C ARG A 208 26.28 -1.11 13.70
N ILE A 209 25.78 0.11 13.78
CA ILE A 209 24.39 0.42 13.51
C ILE A 209 24.32 1.20 12.20
N GLY A 210 23.41 0.78 11.33
CA GLY A 210 23.01 1.54 10.14
C GLY A 210 21.50 1.82 10.16
N VAL A 211 21.07 2.70 9.26
CA VAL A 211 19.67 3.00 8.99
C VAL A 211 19.42 2.82 7.50
N ARG A 212 18.43 1.99 7.16
CA ARG A 212 17.83 2.02 5.83
C ARG A 212 16.64 2.98 5.86
N LEU A 213 16.76 4.07 5.12
CA LEU A 213 15.73 5.09 4.99
C LEU A 213 14.99 4.90 3.68
N TYR A 214 13.68 4.78 3.76
CA TYR A 214 12.77 4.76 2.63
C TYR A 214 12.12 6.13 2.51
N VAL A 215 12.19 6.71 1.32
CA VAL A 215 11.56 7.99 0.99
C VAL A 215 10.51 7.71 -0.07
N TYR A 216 9.26 8.00 0.26
CA TYR A 216 8.08 7.76 -0.55
C TYR A 216 7.45 9.07 -1.02
N ASP A 217 6.65 8.97 -2.08
CA ASP A 217 5.81 10.08 -2.52
C ASP A 217 4.64 10.37 -1.54
N GLY A 218 3.90 11.44 -1.81
CA GLY A 218 2.75 11.82 -0.99
C GLY A 218 1.60 10.80 -1.04
N ALA A 219 1.43 10.09 -2.17
CA ALA A 219 0.38 9.08 -2.34
C ALA A 219 0.55 7.91 -1.36
N PHE A 220 1.79 7.49 -1.10
CA PHE A 220 2.05 6.47 -0.08
C PHE A 220 1.64 6.92 1.32
N TYR A 221 1.90 8.19 1.68
CA TYR A 221 1.54 8.70 2.99
C TYR A 221 0.03 8.71 3.21
N ASP A 222 -0.73 9.17 2.22
CA ASP A 222 -2.19 9.16 2.26
C ASP A 222 -2.75 7.74 2.43
N TYR A 223 -2.19 6.77 1.70
CA TYR A 223 -2.51 5.36 1.87
C TYR A 223 -2.17 4.87 3.28
N TYR A 224 -0.93 5.10 3.74
CA TYR A 224 -0.44 4.66 5.04
C TYR A 224 -1.29 5.19 6.21
N MET A 225 -1.75 6.45 6.14
CA MET A 225 -2.59 7.05 7.18
C MET A 225 -4.02 6.49 7.21
N THR A 226 -4.49 5.89 6.11
CA THR A 226 -5.82 5.27 6.02
C THR A 226 -5.80 3.77 6.25
N GLN A 227 -4.64 3.14 6.07
CA GLN A 227 -4.38 1.79 6.56
C GLN A 227 -4.02 1.86 8.03
N ASN A 228 -4.27 0.80 8.79
CA ASN A 228 -3.85 0.74 10.19
C ASN A 228 -2.32 1.04 10.29
N PRO A 229 -1.88 2.17 10.89
CA PRO A 229 -0.56 2.79 10.66
C PRO A 229 0.64 2.01 11.25
N ASN A 230 0.48 0.75 11.66
CA ASN A 230 1.51 -0.03 12.35
C ASN A 230 2.02 -1.26 11.57
N GLN A 231 1.72 -1.38 10.27
CA GLN A 231 2.20 -2.50 9.44
C GLN A 231 2.63 -2.04 8.04
N VAL A 232 3.86 -1.51 7.93
CA VAL A 232 4.55 -1.43 6.64
C VAL A 232 5.35 -2.72 6.48
N THR A 233 4.83 -3.67 5.71
CA THR A 233 5.50 -4.95 5.40
C THR A 233 6.12 -4.90 4.01
N ASP A 234 7.24 -5.62 3.79
CA ASP A 234 7.81 -5.85 2.45
C ASP A 234 6.89 -6.66 1.51
N LEU A 235 5.79 -7.22 2.04
CA LEU A 235 4.72 -7.84 1.28
C LEU A 235 3.81 -6.74 0.73
N THR A 236 3.51 -6.80 -0.56
CA THR A 236 2.85 -5.77 -1.39
C THR A 236 1.37 -5.52 -1.02
N PHE A 237 1.13 -5.04 0.20
CA PHE A 237 -0.13 -4.52 0.76
C PHE A 237 -1.09 -5.56 1.38
N GLY A 238 -1.50 -5.30 2.62
CA GLY A 238 -2.53 -6.04 3.38
C GLY A 238 -3.97 -5.74 2.91
N GLN A 239 -4.95 -6.42 3.52
CA GLN A 239 -6.38 -6.25 3.21
C GLN A 239 -6.85 -4.84 3.62
N PRO A 240 -7.33 -4.00 2.69
CA PRO A 240 -7.75 -2.64 3.00
C PRO A 240 -9.04 -2.63 3.83
N GLN A 241 -9.08 -1.78 4.87
CA GLN A 241 -10.35 -1.40 5.52
C GLN A 241 -11.13 -0.41 4.64
N ALA A 242 -12.42 -0.21 4.91
CA ALA A 242 -13.22 0.77 4.18
C ALA A 242 -12.65 2.19 4.37
N GLY A 243 -12.56 2.97 3.29
CA GLY A 243 -12.06 4.36 3.32
C GLY A 243 -10.57 4.55 3.02
N VAL A 244 -9.90 3.54 2.47
CA VAL A 244 -8.49 3.63 2.07
C VAL A 244 -8.30 4.58 0.88
N LYS A 245 -7.30 5.46 0.99
CA LYS A 245 -6.91 6.35 -0.10
C LYS A 245 -5.97 5.65 -1.07
N TRP A 246 -6.49 5.38 -2.26
CA TRP A 246 -5.76 4.85 -3.41
C TRP A 246 -5.26 6.00 -4.30
N ASN A 247 -4.15 5.79 -5.00
CA ASN A 247 -3.73 6.70 -6.08
C ASN A 247 -3.99 6.14 -7.49
N VAL A 248 -4.51 4.91 -7.57
CA VAL A 248 -5.10 4.36 -8.78
C VAL A 248 -6.49 4.96 -8.97
N SER A 249 -6.79 5.37 -10.20
CA SER A 249 -8.03 6.04 -10.61
C SER A 249 -8.62 5.38 -11.86
N GLY A 250 -9.84 5.78 -12.25
CA GLY A 250 -10.60 5.16 -13.34
C GLY A 250 -11.37 3.93 -12.86
N ASP A 251 -11.34 2.85 -13.64
CA ASP A 251 -11.96 1.57 -13.29
C ASP A 251 -11.12 0.71 -12.33
N GLY A 252 -10.06 1.28 -11.76
CA GLY A 252 -9.11 0.56 -10.92
C GLY A 252 -9.13 0.97 -9.46
N ILE A 253 -8.59 0.08 -8.63
CA ILE A 253 -8.26 0.30 -7.22
C ILE A 253 -6.83 -0.18 -6.94
N GLY A 254 -6.21 0.37 -5.91
CA GLY A 254 -4.90 -0.06 -5.43
C GLY A 254 -3.84 1.04 -5.45
N MET A 255 -2.57 0.65 -5.49
CA MET A 255 -1.44 1.56 -5.28
C MET A 255 -0.36 1.40 -6.35
N PHE A 256 0.17 2.52 -6.78
CA PHE A 256 1.38 2.59 -7.61
C PHE A 256 2.30 3.64 -7.02
N ILE A 257 3.38 3.21 -6.36
CA ILE A 257 4.18 4.08 -5.48
C ILE A 257 5.61 4.17 -5.96
N GLY A 258 6.20 5.36 -5.87
CA GLY A 258 7.58 5.66 -6.12
C GLY A 258 8.34 5.76 -4.81
N ARG A 259 9.54 5.19 -4.76
CA ARG A 259 10.43 5.32 -3.61
C ARG A 259 11.89 5.46 -3.99
N THR A 260 12.61 6.12 -3.10
CA THR A 260 14.07 6.13 -3.03
C THR A 260 14.50 5.44 -1.73
N VAL A 261 15.54 4.62 -1.81
CA VAL A 261 16.11 3.91 -0.66
C VAL A 261 17.53 4.41 -0.43
N LEU A 262 17.85 4.71 0.82
CA LEU A 262 19.18 5.13 1.24
C LEU A 262 19.67 4.27 2.39
N GLU A 263 20.94 3.87 2.32
CA GLU A 263 21.62 3.21 3.43
C GLU A 263 22.59 4.19 4.08
N ILE A 264 22.41 4.42 5.38
CA ILE A 264 23.24 5.30 6.19
C ILE A 264 23.99 4.41 7.17
N ARG A 265 25.32 4.42 7.10
CA ARG A 265 26.20 3.50 7.85
C ARG A 265 27.23 4.25 8.66
#